data_AF-A0A7S4QR07-F1
#
_entry.id   AF-A0A7S4QR07-F1
#
_cell.length_a   1.000
_cell.length_b   1.000
_cell.length_c   1.000
_cell.angle_alpha   90.00
_cell.angle_beta   90.00
_cell.angle_gamma   90.00
#
_symmetry.space_group_name_H-M   'P 1'
#
loop_
_entity.id
_entity.type
_entity.pdbx_description
1 polymer ?
#
loop_
_entity_poly.entity_id
_entity_poly.type
_entity_poly.pdbx_seq_one_letter_code
_entity_poly.pdbx_strand_id
1 'polypeptide(L)'
;MGNSASAALPYKIGDQTHPPFRNPYTAGYAIHKATSNSDNSNVTAFKASKPDLVKTPLDKFGPKDPSYTQILPALQHFYRSKTILHPNVLKVHALLDTDYPNQESPVNASAVNAGNLSSLEASATTGELIIITEECMPLEDWLSSLDSANVEQNSNMLAYGILCILQALTFLHQNAKLAHGALSPHSIFVTRSGDFKLFYYTLATPIGIEDGGGGPTAHFRKFE
;
A
#
# COMPACT_ATOMS: atom_id res chain seq x y z
N MET A 1 -0.18 14.01 22.67
CA MET A 1 1.12 13.31 22.51
C MET A 1 1.27 13.11 20.99
N GLY A 2 1.87 14.04 20.24
CA GLY A 2 3.30 14.31 20.11
C GLY A 2 3.61 14.24 18.61
N ASN A 3 3.42 15.36 17.90
CA ASN A 3 3.33 15.47 16.44
C ASN A 3 4.72 15.46 15.76
N SER A 4 5.55 14.44 16.05
CA SER A 4 6.98 14.42 15.68
C SER A 4 7.24 14.10 14.20
N ALA A 5 6.24 13.69 13.42
CA ALA A 5 6.37 13.47 11.98
C ALA A 5 6.26 14.76 11.14
N SER A 6 5.73 15.85 11.71
CA SER A 6 5.40 17.07 10.96
C SER A 6 6.60 17.90 10.48
N ALA A 7 7.82 17.65 10.98
CA ALA A 7 9.01 18.37 10.53
C ALA A 7 9.58 17.82 9.20
N ALA A 8 9.35 16.53 8.90
CA ALA A 8 9.92 15.85 7.73
C ALA A 8 8.96 15.72 6.54
N LEU A 9 7.64 15.82 6.77
CA LEU A 9 6.62 15.75 5.72
C LEU A 9 5.88 17.09 5.57
N PRO A 10 5.77 17.67 4.35
CA PRO A 10 5.02 18.89 4.11
C PRO A 10 3.50 18.65 4.05
N TYR A 11 2.96 17.86 5.00
CA TYR A 11 1.55 17.50 5.08
C TYR A 11 1.06 17.55 6.53
N LYS A 12 -0.19 17.99 6.73
CA LYS A 12 -0.89 17.89 8.01
C LYS A 12 -1.75 16.62 7.99
N ILE A 13 -1.41 15.66 8.84
CA ILE A 13 -2.20 14.45 9.03
C ILE A 13 -3.25 14.75 10.10
N GLY A 14 -4.52 14.57 9.74
CA GLY A 14 -5.66 14.78 10.60
C GLY A 14 -6.27 13.48 11.12
N ASP A 15 -7.59 13.48 11.23
CA ASP A 15 -8.34 12.40 11.86
C ASP A 15 -8.19 11.06 11.11
N GLN A 16 -8.10 9.99 11.89
CA GLN A 16 -8.21 8.63 11.39
C GLN A 16 -9.64 8.39 10.89
N THR A 17 -9.78 7.99 9.63
CA THR A 17 -11.06 7.58 9.05
C THR A 17 -11.26 6.07 9.14
N HIS A 18 -10.17 5.29 9.01
CA HIS A 18 -10.22 3.84 9.11
C HIS A 18 -9.13 3.32 10.04
N PRO A 19 -9.47 2.43 10.99
CA PRO A 19 -8.46 1.74 11.78
C PRO A 19 -7.61 0.85 10.88
N PRO A 20 -6.43 0.41 11.35
CA PRO A 20 -5.64 -0.56 10.62
C PRO A 20 -6.46 -1.83 10.43
N PHE A 21 -6.67 -2.23 9.18
CA PHE A 21 -7.40 -3.45 8.88
C PHE A 21 -6.56 -4.64 9.35
N ARG A 22 -7.19 -5.60 10.05
CA ARG A 22 -6.52 -6.85 10.46
C ARG A 22 -6.33 -7.83 9.31
N ASN A 23 -6.61 -7.42 8.07
CA ASN A 23 -6.43 -8.26 6.90
C ASN A 23 -4.95 -8.27 6.45
N PRO A 24 -4.34 -9.46 6.23
CA PRO A 24 -2.95 -9.58 5.76
C PRO A 24 -2.63 -8.77 4.50
N TYR A 25 -3.61 -8.51 3.63
CA TYR A 25 -3.39 -7.79 2.36
C TYR A 25 -3.24 -6.27 2.53
N THR A 26 -3.70 -5.71 3.64
CA THR A 26 -3.67 -4.25 3.92
C THR A 26 -2.47 -3.80 4.75
N ALA A 27 -1.64 -4.75 5.19
CA ALA A 27 -0.39 -4.50 5.91
C ALA A 27 -0.52 -3.60 7.17
N GLY A 28 -1.68 -3.59 7.82
CA GLY A 28 -1.88 -2.88 9.08
C GLY A 28 -1.78 -1.35 8.99
N TYR A 29 -2.02 -0.77 7.81
CA TYR A 29 -2.10 0.68 7.64
C TYR A 29 -3.49 1.20 8.03
N ALA A 30 -3.52 2.18 8.93
CA ALA A 30 -4.68 3.02 9.19
C ALA A 30 -4.79 4.12 8.12
N ILE A 31 -6.01 4.55 7.82
CA ILE A 31 -6.29 5.62 6.84
C ILE A 31 -6.67 6.89 7.60
N HIS A 32 -6.07 8.00 7.20
CA HIS A 32 -6.28 9.32 7.77
C HIS A 32 -6.60 10.34 6.67
N LYS A 33 -7.41 11.35 7.02
CA LYS A 33 -7.49 12.58 6.24
C LYS A 33 -6.18 13.34 6.37
N ALA A 34 -5.72 13.97 5.30
CA ALA A 34 -4.57 14.84 5.35
C ALA A 34 -4.72 16.00 4.38
N THR A 35 -3.93 17.06 4.59
CA THR A 35 -3.87 18.22 3.71
C THR A 35 -2.43 18.59 3.40
N SER A 36 -2.15 18.96 2.16
CA SER A 36 -0.87 19.49 1.72
C SER A 36 -0.58 20.86 2.35
N ASN A 37 0.65 21.08 2.83
CA ASN A 37 1.03 22.38 3.41
C ASN A 37 1.24 23.47 2.34
N SER A 38 1.53 23.09 1.09
CA SER A 38 1.85 24.05 0.03
C SER A 38 0.60 24.70 -0.57
N ASP A 39 -0.47 23.94 -0.74
CA ASP A 39 -1.68 24.36 -1.45
C ASP A 39 -3.00 24.06 -0.71
N ASN A 40 -2.93 23.47 0.50
CA ASN A 40 -4.10 23.02 1.27
C ASN A 40 -5.00 22.04 0.51
N SER A 41 -4.50 21.36 -0.52
CA SER A 41 -5.25 20.31 -1.21
C SER A 41 -5.47 19.11 -0.28
N ASN A 42 -6.63 18.47 -0.43
CA ASN A 42 -6.93 17.23 0.29
C ASN A 42 -6.07 16.10 -0.27
N VAL A 43 -5.57 15.28 0.64
CA VAL A 43 -4.80 14.06 0.36
C VAL A 43 -5.19 12.97 1.35
N THR A 44 -4.86 11.72 1.02
CA THR A 44 -5.07 10.59 1.93
C THR A 44 -3.73 10.16 2.52
N ALA A 45 -3.69 9.91 3.83
CA ALA A 45 -2.50 9.43 4.52
C ALA A 45 -2.73 8.00 5.04
N PHE A 46 -1.83 7.09 4.69
CA PHE A 46 -1.76 5.75 5.22
C PHE A 46 -0.65 5.71 6.27
N LYS A 47 -0.98 5.31 7.49
CA LYS A 47 -0.05 5.30 8.62
C LYS A 47 -0.03 3.93 9.29
N ALA A 48 1.15 3.37 9.50
CA ALA A 48 1.32 2.12 10.24
C ALA A 48 2.41 2.27 11.31
N SER A 49 2.13 1.75 12.51
CA SER A 49 3.06 1.72 13.64
C SER A 49 3.90 0.44 13.57
N LYS A 50 5.22 0.54 13.35
CA LYS A 50 6.08 -0.65 13.29
C LYS A 50 6.02 -1.48 14.58
N PRO A 51 6.01 -0.87 15.79
CA PRO A 51 5.85 -1.63 17.05
C PRO A 51 4.55 -2.43 17.13
N ASP A 52 3.47 -1.97 16.51
CA ASP A 52 2.20 -2.70 16.47
C ASP A 52 2.20 -3.77 15.40
N LEU A 53 2.77 -3.48 14.22
CA LEU A 53 2.92 -4.44 13.13
C LEU A 53 3.77 -5.66 13.53
N VAL A 54 4.84 -5.46 14.30
CA VAL A 54 5.70 -6.54 14.83
C VAL A 54 4.94 -7.46 15.79
N LYS A 55 3.87 -6.99 16.43
CA LYS A 55 3.07 -7.78 17.37
C LYS A 55 1.79 -8.34 16.75
N THR A 56 1.41 -7.84 15.57
CA THR A 56 0.15 -8.21 14.92
C THR A 56 0.38 -9.41 14.01
N PRO A 57 -0.23 -10.58 14.31
CA PRO A 57 -0.09 -11.76 13.46
C PRO A 57 -0.77 -11.56 12.10
N LEU A 58 -0.35 -12.34 11.10
CA LEU A 58 -1.07 -12.48 9.84
C LEU A 58 -2.21 -13.50 10.01
N ASP A 59 -3.47 -13.05 9.90
CA ASP A 59 -4.67 -13.85 10.18
C ASP A 59 -4.73 -15.21 9.45
N LYS A 60 -4.12 -15.33 8.25
CA LYS A 60 -4.05 -16.60 7.49
C LYS A 60 -3.25 -17.70 8.20
N PHE A 61 -2.20 -17.34 8.93
CA PHE A 61 -1.29 -18.31 9.58
C PHE A 61 -1.66 -18.55 11.05
N GLY A 62 -2.56 -17.74 11.61
CA GLY A 62 -3.01 -17.84 12.99
C GLY A 62 -1.85 -17.75 14.00
N PRO A 63 -2.07 -18.08 15.28
CA PRO A 63 -1.04 -18.04 16.33
C PRO A 63 0.01 -19.16 16.21
N LYS A 64 0.09 -19.88 15.07
CA LYS A 64 0.91 -21.10 14.94
C LYS A 64 2.40 -20.80 14.76
N ASP A 65 2.75 -19.60 14.32
CA ASP A 65 4.14 -19.16 14.27
C ASP A 65 4.25 -17.65 14.57
N PRO A 66 4.81 -17.27 15.73
CA PRO A 66 4.94 -15.88 16.15
C PRO A 66 5.88 -15.05 15.26
N SER A 67 6.61 -15.67 14.33
CA SER A 67 7.45 -14.97 13.35
C SER A 67 6.66 -14.39 12.16
N TYR A 68 5.39 -14.77 11.98
CA TYR A 68 4.52 -14.30 10.89
C TYR A 68 3.68 -13.10 11.31
N THR A 69 4.29 -11.93 11.21
CA THR A 69 3.69 -10.66 11.62
C THR A 69 3.51 -9.73 10.42
N GLN A 70 2.73 -8.67 10.59
CA GLN A 70 2.39 -7.76 9.50
C GLN A 70 3.55 -6.84 9.06
N ILE A 71 4.67 -6.80 9.82
CA ILE A 71 5.77 -5.84 9.58
C ILE A 71 6.46 -6.01 8.23
N LEU A 72 6.79 -7.24 7.83
CA LEU A 72 7.50 -7.48 6.56
C LEU A 72 6.60 -7.21 5.35
N PRO A 73 5.33 -7.66 5.30
CA PRO A 73 4.38 -7.21 4.28
C PRO A 73 4.21 -5.69 4.21
N ALA A 74 4.18 -5.00 5.36
CA ALA A 74 4.03 -3.56 5.43
C ALA A 74 5.25 -2.79 4.90
N LEU A 75 6.45 -3.26 5.20
CA LEU A 75 7.70 -2.71 4.66
C LEU A 75 7.81 -2.99 3.16
N GLN A 76 7.48 -4.19 2.71
CA GLN A 76 7.41 -4.52 1.28
C GLN A 76 6.48 -3.53 0.56
N HIS A 77 5.28 -3.33 1.08
CA HIS A 77 4.35 -2.36 0.50
C HIS A 77 4.93 -0.93 0.48
N PHE A 78 5.48 -0.47 1.60
CA PHE A 78 6.06 0.87 1.73
C PHE A 78 7.12 1.16 0.66
N TYR A 79 8.11 0.27 0.52
CA TYR A 79 9.20 0.50 -0.41
C TYR A 79 8.79 0.32 -1.88
N ARG A 80 7.81 -0.55 -2.17
CA ARG A 80 7.24 -0.73 -3.52
C ARG A 80 6.45 0.49 -3.99
N SER A 81 5.74 1.13 -3.07
CA SER A 81 4.97 2.35 -3.33
C SER A 81 5.82 3.50 -3.88
N LYS A 82 7.15 3.47 -3.68
CA LYS A 82 8.08 4.47 -4.24
C LYS A 82 8.33 4.31 -5.75
N THR A 83 8.16 3.12 -6.30
CA THR A 83 8.69 2.78 -7.63
C THR A 83 7.65 2.64 -8.73
N ILE A 84 6.37 2.49 -8.37
CA ILE A 84 5.31 2.16 -9.33
C ILE A 84 4.54 3.43 -9.68
N LEU A 85 4.64 3.86 -10.94
CA LEU A 85 4.01 5.07 -11.44
C LEU A 85 3.16 4.74 -12.67
N HIS A 86 1.84 4.81 -12.52
CA HIS A 86 0.88 4.57 -13.60
C HIS A 86 -0.44 5.28 -13.30
N PRO A 87 -1.19 5.78 -14.32
CA PRO A 87 -2.46 6.49 -14.09
C PRO A 87 -3.52 5.70 -13.31
N ASN A 88 -3.59 4.38 -13.46
CA ASN A 88 -4.54 3.51 -12.74
C ASN A 88 -3.93 2.83 -11.49
N VAL A 89 -2.76 3.28 -11.06
CA VAL A 89 -2.17 2.95 -9.76
C VAL A 89 -2.33 4.15 -8.85
N LEU A 90 -2.61 3.93 -7.56
CA LEU A 90 -2.81 5.03 -6.61
C LEU A 90 -1.54 5.88 -6.52
N LYS A 91 -1.66 7.16 -6.86
CA LYS A 91 -0.51 8.06 -6.92
C LYS A 91 -0.01 8.37 -5.52
N VAL A 92 1.25 8.04 -5.27
CA VAL A 92 1.97 8.39 -4.04
C VAL A 92 2.65 9.74 -4.21
N HIS A 93 2.37 10.68 -3.30
CA HIS A 93 2.99 12.00 -3.25
C HIS A 93 4.24 12.03 -2.38
N ALA A 94 4.23 11.33 -1.25
CA ALA A 94 5.35 11.29 -0.32
C ALA A 94 5.35 10.00 0.52
N LEU A 95 6.53 9.66 1.01
CA LEU A 95 6.79 8.53 1.89
C LEU A 95 7.70 9.00 3.02
N LEU A 96 7.41 8.59 4.25
CA LEU A 96 8.28 8.80 5.39
C LEU A 96 8.35 7.53 6.23
N ASP A 97 9.56 7.05 6.44
CA ASP A 97 9.88 6.15 7.54
C ASP A 97 10.46 7.00 8.66
N THR A 98 9.80 7.06 9.80
CA THR A 98 10.23 7.97 10.88
C THR A 98 11.54 7.55 11.53
N ASP A 99 11.99 6.30 11.36
CA ASP A 99 13.31 5.87 11.81
C ASP A 99 14.43 6.45 10.90
N TYR A 100 14.09 6.74 9.64
CA TYR A 100 15.02 7.23 8.62
C TYR A 100 14.50 8.51 7.95
N PRO A 101 14.31 9.61 8.71
CA PRO A 101 13.65 10.83 8.21
C PRO A 101 14.42 11.53 7.08
N ASN A 102 15.73 11.29 6.96
CA ASN A 102 16.59 11.85 5.93
C ASN A 102 16.72 10.95 4.67
N GLN A 103 15.89 9.91 4.55
CA GLN A 103 15.84 8.97 3.41
C GLN A 103 17.06 8.08 3.15
N GLU A 104 18.04 8.01 4.07
CA GLU A 104 19.09 6.97 4.05
C GLU A 104 18.54 5.63 4.59
N SER A 105 17.46 5.15 3.97
CA SER A 105 16.89 3.85 4.31
C SER A 105 17.92 2.75 4.02
N PRO A 106 18.11 1.79 4.94
CA PRO A 106 18.99 0.63 4.70
C PRO A 106 18.45 -0.27 3.58
N VAL A 107 17.17 -0.15 3.25
CA VAL A 107 16.52 -0.89 2.17
C VAL A 107 16.53 -0.08 0.88
N ASN A 108 17.23 -0.60 -0.12
CA ASN A 108 17.19 -0.08 -1.49
C ASN A 108 16.12 -0.82 -2.33
N ALA A 109 15.66 -0.20 -3.42
CA ALA A 109 14.63 -0.78 -4.29
C ALA A 109 15.03 -2.14 -4.89
N SER A 110 16.32 -2.36 -5.13
CA SER A 110 16.85 -3.63 -5.65
C SER A 110 16.70 -4.79 -4.66
N ALA A 111 16.85 -4.55 -3.35
CA ALA A 111 16.66 -5.54 -2.30
C ALA A 111 15.19 -5.96 -2.17
N VAL A 112 14.27 -5.01 -2.33
CA VAL A 112 12.81 -5.23 -2.34
C VAL A 112 12.40 -5.99 -3.60
N ASN A 113 13.06 -5.70 -4.74
CA ASN A 113 12.91 -6.45 -5.99
C ASN A 113 13.35 -7.91 -5.86
N ALA A 114 14.51 -8.16 -5.26
CA ALA A 114 15.00 -9.51 -5.01
C ALA A 114 14.17 -10.28 -3.95
N GLY A 115 13.26 -9.61 -3.25
CA GLY A 115 12.54 -10.18 -2.11
C GLY A 115 13.49 -10.61 -1.00
N ASN A 116 14.53 -9.81 -0.73
CA ASN A 116 15.50 -10.10 0.30
C ASN A 116 14.92 -9.75 1.69
N LEU A 117 14.44 -10.77 2.42
CA LEU A 117 13.85 -10.60 3.75
C LEU A 117 14.82 -9.95 4.74
N SER A 118 16.12 -10.26 4.68
CA SER A 118 17.10 -9.77 5.65
C SER A 118 17.24 -8.23 5.61
N SER A 119 17.09 -7.62 4.44
CA SER A 119 17.10 -6.17 4.30
C SER A 119 15.85 -5.53 4.90
N LEU A 120 14.67 -6.13 4.69
CA LEU A 120 13.42 -5.64 5.29
C LEU A 120 13.44 -5.80 6.82
N GLU A 121 13.94 -6.92 7.32
CA GLU A 121 14.08 -7.19 8.77
C GLU A 121 14.98 -6.16 9.46
N ALA A 122 16.03 -5.67 8.79
CA ALA A 122 16.90 -4.62 9.33
C ALA A 122 16.17 -3.28 9.56
N SER A 123 15.05 -3.03 8.88
CA SER A 123 14.21 -1.83 9.03
C SER A 123 12.99 -2.05 9.95
N ALA A 124 12.82 -3.25 10.49
CA ALA A 124 11.68 -3.67 11.30
C ALA A 124 11.84 -3.34 12.80
N THR A 125 12.21 -2.10 13.13
CA THR A 125 12.63 -1.71 14.50
C THR A 125 11.60 -0.86 15.23
N THR A 126 11.52 0.44 14.95
CA THR A 126 10.75 1.42 15.75
C THR A 126 9.94 2.34 14.83
N GLY A 127 9.28 3.36 15.38
CA GLY A 127 8.66 4.39 14.55
C GLY A 127 7.45 3.96 13.71
N GLU A 128 7.18 4.75 12.68
CA GLU A 128 5.97 4.72 11.87
C GLU A 128 6.33 4.78 10.38
N LEU A 129 5.54 4.09 9.57
CA LEU A 129 5.54 4.17 8.12
C LEU A 129 4.37 5.06 7.69
N ILE A 130 4.66 6.11 6.92
CA ILE A 130 3.66 7.06 6.44
C ILE A 130 3.73 7.16 4.92
N ILE A 131 2.60 6.92 4.26
CA ILE A 131 2.42 7.06 2.82
C ILE A 131 1.36 8.12 2.56
N ILE A 132 1.72 9.17 1.81
CA ILE A 132 0.78 10.20 1.37
C ILE A 132 0.42 9.95 -0.08
N THR A 133 -0.87 9.89 -0.39
CA THR A 133 -1.39 9.68 -1.73
C THR A 133 -2.30 10.81 -2.17
N GLU A 134 -2.73 10.79 -3.44
CA GLU A 134 -3.89 11.57 -3.86
C GLU A 134 -5.12 11.26 -2.99
N GLU A 135 -6.08 12.21 -2.93
CA GLU A 135 -7.34 12.03 -2.20
C GLU A 135 -8.10 10.81 -2.74
N CYS A 136 -8.28 9.81 -1.88
CA CYS A 136 -8.94 8.56 -2.21
C CYS A 136 -9.69 7.97 -1.02
N MET A 137 -10.63 7.08 -1.31
CA MET A 137 -11.37 6.27 -0.35
C MET A 137 -11.32 4.79 -0.72
N PRO A 138 -11.39 3.87 0.26
CA PRO A 138 -11.57 2.44 0.02
C PRO A 138 -12.76 2.15 -0.91
N LEU A 139 -12.62 1.13 -1.76
CA LEU A 139 -13.70 0.70 -2.66
C LEU A 139 -15.00 0.38 -1.92
N GLU A 140 -14.92 -0.25 -0.74
CA GLU A 140 -16.08 -0.64 0.06
C GLU A 140 -16.91 0.57 0.52
N ASP A 141 -16.24 1.64 0.96
CA ASP A 141 -16.91 2.89 1.35
C ASP A 141 -17.58 3.54 0.13
N TRP A 142 -16.89 3.52 -1.01
CA TRP A 142 -17.42 4.09 -2.25
C TRP A 142 -18.67 3.33 -2.70
N LEU A 143 -18.63 2.00 -2.70
CA LEU A 143 -19.77 1.14 -3.01
C LEU A 143 -20.96 1.42 -2.08
N SER A 144 -20.68 1.59 -0.78
CA SER A 144 -21.69 1.88 0.23
C SER A 144 -22.31 3.28 0.09
N SER A 145 -21.63 4.20 -0.61
CA SER A 145 -22.11 5.55 -0.90
C SER A 145 -22.99 5.65 -2.16
N LEU A 146 -23.06 4.58 -2.97
CA LEU A 146 -23.83 4.60 -4.21
C LEU A 146 -25.33 4.61 -3.95
N ASP A 147 -26.04 5.43 -4.73
CA ASP A 147 -27.50 5.42 -4.73
C ASP A 147 -28.03 4.22 -5.50
N SER A 148 -28.74 3.33 -4.79
CA SER A 148 -29.38 2.14 -5.34
C SER A 148 -30.40 2.41 -6.44
N ALA A 149 -30.93 3.64 -6.57
CA ALA A 149 -31.85 4.02 -7.64
C ALA A 149 -31.15 4.14 -9.00
N ASN A 150 -29.83 4.37 -9.04
CA ASN A 150 -29.06 4.66 -10.26
C ASN A 150 -28.35 3.41 -10.81
N VAL A 151 -29.07 2.29 -10.94
CA VAL A 151 -28.49 0.97 -11.27
C VAL A 151 -27.65 0.98 -12.56
N GLU A 152 -28.13 1.62 -13.63
CA GLU A 152 -27.42 1.68 -14.91
C GLU A 152 -26.11 2.48 -14.81
N GLN A 153 -26.17 3.67 -14.20
CA GLN A 153 -24.99 4.50 -13.97
C GLN A 153 -23.96 3.77 -13.09
N ASN A 154 -24.41 3.16 -11.99
CA ASN A 154 -23.53 2.40 -11.10
C ASN A 154 -22.85 1.24 -11.84
N SER A 155 -23.60 0.53 -12.70
CA SER A 155 -23.06 -0.55 -13.52
C SER A 155 -21.99 -0.07 -14.50
N ASN A 156 -22.21 1.09 -15.14
CA ASN A 156 -21.23 1.70 -16.04
C ASN A 156 -19.96 2.15 -15.30
N MET A 157 -20.11 2.75 -14.11
CA MET A 157 -18.98 3.15 -13.27
C MET A 157 -18.16 1.95 -12.80
N LEU A 158 -18.82 0.85 -12.42
CA LEU A 158 -18.16 -0.41 -12.05
C LEU A 158 -17.41 -1.02 -13.24
N ALA A 159 -18.02 -1.05 -14.43
CA ALA A 159 -17.39 -1.56 -15.63
C ALA A 159 -16.13 -0.75 -16.00
N TYR A 160 -16.20 0.58 -15.93
CA TYR A 160 -15.04 1.46 -16.12
C TYR A 160 -13.98 1.24 -15.05
N GLY A 161 -14.38 1.11 -13.79
CA GLY A 161 -13.47 0.83 -12.69
C GLY A 161 -12.70 -0.49 -12.86
N ILE A 162 -13.38 -1.56 -13.27
CA ILE A 162 -12.75 -2.85 -13.59
C ILE A 162 -11.77 -2.70 -14.76
N LEU A 163 -12.13 -1.95 -15.81
CA LEU A 163 -11.23 -1.65 -16.92
C LEU A 163 -9.95 -0.94 -16.44
N CYS A 164 -10.06 0.05 -15.55
CA CYS A 164 -8.90 0.71 -14.95
C CYS A 164 -7.99 -0.27 -14.20
N ILE A 165 -8.56 -1.21 -13.44
CA ILE A 165 -7.78 -2.23 -12.73
C ILE A 165 -7.09 -3.18 -13.71
N LEU A 166 -7.75 -3.59 -14.80
CA LEU A 166 -7.12 -4.40 -15.85
C LEU A 166 -5.96 -3.67 -16.54
N GLN A 167 -6.10 -2.35 -16.77
CA GLN A 167 -5.03 -1.51 -17.31
C GLN A 167 -3.84 -1.43 -16.34
N ALA A 168 -4.11 -1.24 -15.04
CA ALA A 168 -3.07 -1.27 -14.02
C ALA A 168 -2.32 -2.62 -13.97
N LEU A 169 -3.06 -3.74 -14.01
CA LEU A 169 -2.47 -5.08 -14.03
C LEU A 169 -1.67 -5.36 -15.31
N THR A 170 -2.16 -4.89 -16.46
CA THR A 170 -1.44 -4.96 -17.74
C THR A 170 -0.10 -4.25 -17.63
N PHE A 171 -0.09 -3.01 -17.12
CA PHE A 171 1.13 -2.27 -16.86
C PHE A 171 2.07 -3.02 -15.91
N LEU A 172 1.57 -3.52 -14.79
CA LEU A 172 2.39 -4.26 -13.82
C LEU A 172 3.08 -5.46 -14.48
N HIS A 173 2.33 -6.28 -15.22
CA HIS A 173 2.87 -7.48 -15.85
C HIS A 173 3.81 -7.18 -17.02
N GLN A 174 3.39 -6.31 -17.93
CA GLN A 174 4.09 -6.12 -19.20
C GLN A 174 5.25 -5.13 -19.10
N ASN A 175 5.07 -4.04 -18.35
CA ASN A 175 6.04 -2.95 -18.24
C ASN A 175 6.87 -3.05 -16.96
N ALA A 176 6.22 -3.21 -15.81
CA ALA A 176 6.93 -3.26 -14.52
C ALA A 176 7.52 -4.64 -14.21
N LYS A 177 7.19 -5.67 -15.01
CA LYS A 177 7.60 -7.07 -14.81
C LYS A 177 7.30 -7.56 -13.40
N LEU A 178 6.10 -7.25 -12.90
CA LEU A 178 5.67 -7.48 -11.54
C LEU A 178 4.27 -8.10 -11.52
N ALA A 179 4.07 -9.17 -10.77
CA ALA A 179 2.74 -9.63 -10.36
C ALA A 179 2.33 -8.96 -9.06
N HIS A 180 1.07 -8.52 -8.97
CA HIS A 180 0.54 -7.82 -7.78
C HIS A 180 0.49 -8.71 -6.53
N GLY A 181 0.07 -9.98 -6.69
CA GLY A 181 0.03 -10.99 -5.64
C GLY A 181 -1.07 -10.84 -4.58
N ALA A 182 -1.61 -9.64 -4.37
CA ALA A 182 -2.62 -9.36 -3.33
C ALA A 182 -3.89 -8.66 -3.85
N LEU A 183 -4.30 -8.93 -5.10
CA LEU A 183 -5.48 -8.28 -5.67
C LEU A 183 -6.75 -8.67 -4.89
N SER A 184 -7.43 -7.68 -4.33
CA SER A 184 -8.67 -7.83 -3.57
C SER A 184 -9.45 -6.52 -3.55
N PRO A 185 -10.72 -6.47 -3.11
CA PRO A 185 -11.44 -5.21 -2.94
C PRO A 185 -10.69 -4.20 -2.05
N HIS A 186 -9.92 -4.67 -1.05
CA HIS A 186 -9.13 -3.81 -0.18
C HIS A 186 -7.90 -3.20 -0.87
N SER A 187 -7.44 -3.78 -1.98
CA SER A 187 -6.33 -3.24 -2.78
C SER A 187 -6.80 -2.23 -3.82
N ILE A 188 -8.08 -1.84 -3.79
CA ILE A 188 -8.69 -0.91 -4.75
C ILE A 188 -9.19 0.32 -3.99
N PHE A 189 -8.80 1.48 -4.49
CA PHE A 189 -9.20 2.78 -3.99
C PHE A 189 -9.88 3.58 -5.09
N VAL A 190 -10.81 4.43 -4.72
CA VAL A 190 -11.54 5.30 -5.64
C VAL A 190 -11.18 6.75 -5.32
N THR A 191 -10.75 7.50 -6.33
CA THR A 191 -10.47 8.93 -6.18
C THR A 191 -11.78 9.73 -6.18
N ARG A 192 -11.69 11.02 -5.82
CA ARG A 192 -12.84 11.94 -5.92
C ARG A 192 -13.43 12.04 -7.33
N SER A 193 -12.64 11.83 -8.38
CA SER A 193 -13.11 11.79 -9.77
C SER A 193 -13.85 10.50 -10.13
N GLY A 194 -13.85 9.48 -9.26
CA GLY A 194 -14.44 8.17 -9.52
C GLY A 194 -13.47 7.19 -10.19
N ASP A 195 -12.17 7.51 -10.29
CA ASP A 195 -11.19 6.62 -10.91
C ASP A 195 -10.78 5.52 -9.94
N PHE A 196 -10.80 4.28 -10.42
CA PHE A 196 -10.33 3.13 -9.65
C PHE A 196 -8.82 3.04 -9.76
N LYS A 197 -8.16 2.88 -8.61
CA LYS A 197 -6.71 2.84 -8.45
C LYS A 197 -6.30 1.57 -7.72
N LEU A 198 -5.34 0.85 -8.29
CA LEU A 198 -4.71 -0.31 -7.66
C LEU A 198 -3.65 0.14 -6.63
N PHE A 199 -3.61 -0.50 -5.46
CA PHE A 199 -2.67 -0.23 -4.38
C PHE A 199 -2.35 -1.50 -3.56
N TYR A 200 -1.61 -1.38 -2.45
CA TYR A 200 -1.19 -2.51 -1.58
C TYR A 200 -0.36 -3.62 -2.24
N TYR A 201 0.93 -3.35 -2.40
CA TYR A 201 1.95 -4.24 -2.98
C TYR A 201 2.57 -5.24 -1.97
N THR A 202 1.80 -5.69 -0.99
CA THR A 202 2.27 -6.53 0.12
C THR A 202 2.83 -7.88 -0.34
N LEU A 203 2.30 -8.42 -1.44
CA LEU A 203 2.74 -9.66 -2.08
C LEU A 203 3.27 -9.43 -3.50
N ALA A 204 3.72 -8.22 -3.82
CA ALA A 204 4.23 -7.96 -5.16
C ALA A 204 5.53 -8.73 -5.40
N THR A 205 5.59 -9.48 -6.51
CA THR A 205 6.74 -10.32 -6.88
C THR A 205 7.13 -10.10 -8.33
N PRO A 206 8.43 -10.00 -8.67
CA PRO A 206 8.85 -9.92 -10.07
C PRO A 206 8.44 -11.17 -10.86
N ILE A 207 8.23 -11.00 -12.17
CA ILE A 207 7.92 -12.07 -13.11
C ILE A 207 8.84 -11.99 -14.32
N GLY A 208 9.16 -13.15 -14.91
CA GLY A 208 9.88 -13.21 -16.18
C GLY A 208 11.37 -12.82 -16.10
N ILE A 209 12.05 -13.13 -14.99
CA ILE A 209 13.51 -13.02 -14.92
C ILE A 209 14.11 -14.12 -15.81
N GLU A 210 14.70 -13.73 -16.94
CA GLU A 210 15.21 -14.62 -18.00
C GLU A 210 16.40 -15.50 -17.54
N ASP A 211 17.07 -15.15 -16.44
CA ASP A 211 18.22 -15.88 -15.87
C ASP A 211 17.83 -17.10 -14.99
N GLY A 212 16.65 -17.70 -15.19
CA GLY A 212 16.21 -18.88 -14.44
C GLY A 212 15.73 -18.62 -13.01
N GLY A 213 15.70 -17.35 -12.57
CA GLY A 213 15.20 -16.90 -11.26
C GLY A 213 13.72 -16.47 -11.23
N GLY A 214 12.98 -16.59 -12.33
CA GLY A 214 11.65 -15.99 -12.55
C GLY A 214 10.47 -16.60 -11.76
N GLY A 215 10.73 -17.28 -10.64
CA GLY A 215 9.69 -17.77 -9.74
C GLY A 215 9.30 -16.74 -8.67
N PRO A 216 8.25 -17.02 -7.88
CA PRO A 216 7.86 -16.11 -6.81
C PRO A 216 9.00 -15.92 -5.81
N THR A 217 9.19 -14.69 -5.31
CA THR A 217 10.25 -14.35 -4.35
C THR A 217 10.11 -15.10 -3.03
N ALA A 218 11.19 -15.14 -2.24
CA ALA A 218 11.14 -15.67 -0.87
C ALA A 218 10.07 -14.95 -0.02
N HIS A 219 9.94 -13.62 -0.20
CA HIS A 219 8.88 -12.84 0.45
C HIS A 219 7.49 -13.34 0.04
N PHE A 220 7.22 -13.46 -1.26
CA PHE A 220 5.95 -13.97 -1.75
C PHE A 220 5.63 -15.36 -1.18
N ARG A 221 6.56 -16.31 -1.31
CA ARG A 221 6.36 -17.70 -0.83
C ARG A 221 6.14 -17.79 0.67
N LYS A 222 6.71 -16.84 1.43
CA LYS A 222 6.51 -16.79 2.88
C LYS A 222 5.13 -16.24 3.22
N PHE A 223 4.63 -15.24 2.49
CA PHE A 223 3.46 -14.47 2.93
C PHE A 223 2.17 -14.66 2.10
N GLU A 224 2.19 -15.44 1.01
CA GLU A 224 1.01 -15.76 0.20
C GLU A 224 -0.09 -16.56 0.92
#